data_AF-A0A167JC62-F1
#
_entry.id   AF-A0A167JC62-F1
#
_cell.length_a   1.000
_cell.length_b   1.000
_cell.length_c   1.000
_cell.angle_alpha   90.00
_cell.angle_beta   90.00
_cell.angle_gamma   90.00
#
_symmetry.space_group_name_H-M   'P 1'
#
loop_
_entity.id
_entity.type
_entity.pdbx_description
1 polymer ?
#
loop_
_entity_poly.entity_id
_entity_poly.type
_entity_poly.pdbx_seq_one_letter_code
_entity_poly.pdbx_strand_id
1 'polypeptide(L)'
;MSTELIFHGTGNSSCLPNIACLVAPPGAARCMTCYLAANSGSAPNPHEAIKNRRRNTGAILRVRDGRKEIVVVIDAGKSFVGAALEWFPKYGLNRIDGLILTHAHADAMNGLDDLRCWTLQGAIQDSIDIYLSQRTFEEVQRTFPYLVDKGMATGGGAVPEFQWHIIQEYNDFDICGIIMTPILVHHGRYFGPVSGMISPPLSPPLSAVNTPNISRSSSYQSFGSLPFPTLTQAHFTAPMKAPVTPYLSFGFLLPNFLYISDASEIPSYTLDYLACLSESRKPQVAVVDCLRPTQHPSHFGIEQAVAAARALGCKRTYLTGFMCGLQEWISHEGWVRVCKAVSEGETTLKGWKGDPGEKQRCQEMLNWIVPQPGSWIRPSFDGLRIVVKNGKVFDGAYD
;
A
#
# COMPACT_ATOMS: atom_id res chain seq x y z
N MET A 1 19.71 4.40 -19.62
CA MET A 1 18.94 4.11 -18.39
C MET A 1 17.87 3.03 -18.57
N SER A 2 17.80 2.07 -17.64
CA SER A 2 16.72 1.10 -17.45
C SER A 2 16.23 1.21 -16.01
N THR A 3 14.93 1.17 -15.78
CA THR A 3 14.37 1.18 -14.42
C THR A 3 13.57 -0.09 -14.18
N GLU A 4 13.66 -0.62 -12.97
CA GLU A 4 12.99 -1.85 -12.58
C GLU A 4 12.29 -1.64 -11.24
N LEU A 5 11.09 -2.18 -11.10
CA LEU A 5 10.37 -2.21 -9.82
C LEU A 5 10.10 -3.67 -9.46
N ILE A 6 10.62 -4.11 -8.32
CA ILE A 6 10.47 -5.47 -7.80
C ILE A 6 9.57 -5.40 -6.56
N PHE A 7 8.45 -6.10 -6.56
CA PHE A 7 7.61 -6.17 -5.37
C PHE A 7 8.26 -7.09 -4.33
N HIS A 8 8.73 -6.54 -3.21
CA HIS A 8 9.25 -7.40 -2.14
C HIS A 8 8.12 -8.02 -1.30
N GLY A 9 6.98 -7.33 -1.24
CA GLY A 9 5.71 -7.84 -0.73
C GLY A 9 4.50 -7.14 -1.33
N THR A 10 3.37 -7.84 -1.37
CA THR A 10 2.12 -7.39 -2.03
C THR A 10 0.86 -7.59 -1.18
N GLY A 11 1.03 -7.94 0.09
CA GLY A 11 -0.04 -8.28 1.01
C GLY A 11 -0.29 -7.18 2.03
N ASN A 12 -1.45 -7.25 2.67
CA ASN A 12 -1.84 -6.30 3.71
C ASN A 12 -0.97 -6.39 4.98
N SER A 13 -1.37 -5.61 5.99
CA SER A 13 -0.72 -5.58 7.30
C SER A 13 -0.58 -6.93 8.00
N SER A 14 -1.43 -7.92 7.71
CA SER A 14 -1.35 -9.25 8.34
C SER A 14 -0.56 -10.27 7.52
N CYS A 15 -0.10 -9.92 6.31
CA CYS A 15 0.44 -10.84 5.33
C CYS A 15 -0.56 -11.95 4.93
N LEU A 16 -0.20 -12.71 3.91
CA LEU A 16 -0.84 -13.97 3.54
C LEU A 16 0.20 -15.10 3.51
N PRO A 17 -0.11 -16.27 4.10
CA PRO A 17 -1.40 -16.63 4.71
C PRO A 17 -1.66 -15.93 6.05
N ASN A 18 -2.94 -15.66 6.34
CA ASN A 18 -3.36 -15.18 7.64
C ASN A 18 -3.54 -16.37 8.62
N ILE A 19 -2.97 -16.27 9.83
CA ILE A 19 -2.98 -17.36 10.80
C ILE A 19 -4.40 -17.84 11.16
N ALA A 20 -5.36 -16.93 11.28
CA ALA A 20 -6.75 -17.26 11.62
C ALA A 20 -7.41 -18.15 10.56
N CYS A 21 -6.97 -18.08 9.30
CA CYS A 21 -7.45 -18.95 8.24
C CYS A 21 -6.86 -20.37 8.31
N LEU A 22 -5.65 -20.51 8.85
CA LEU A 22 -4.94 -21.79 8.93
C LEU A 22 -5.32 -22.59 10.18
N VAL A 23 -5.57 -21.90 11.30
CA VAL A 23 -5.92 -22.53 12.58
C VAL A 23 -7.43 -22.54 12.86
N ALA A 24 -8.25 -22.27 11.83
CA ALA A 24 -9.70 -22.27 11.96
C ALA A 24 -10.21 -23.62 12.52
N PRO A 25 -11.10 -23.60 13.53
CA PRO A 25 -11.57 -24.82 14.20
C PRO A 25 -12.28 -25.76 13.22
N PRO A 26 -12.37 -27.07 13.52
CA PRO A 26 -13.11 -28.02 12.69
C PRO A 26 -14.54 -27.53 12.40
N GLY A 27 -14.95 -27.59 11.13
CA GLY A 27 -16.27 -27.13 10.67
C GLY A 27 -16.37 -25.64 10.34
N ALA A 28 -15.39 -24.80 10.69
CA ALA A 28 -15.37 -23.40 10.25
C ALA A 28 -14.97 -23.25 8.77
N ALA A 29 -15.53 -22.25 8.10
CA ALA A 29 -15.15 -21.89 6.74
C ALA A 29 -13.66 -21.54 6.66
N ARG A 30 -12.98 -22.02 5.62
CA ARG A 30 -11.55 -21.79 5.39
C ARG A 30 -11.33 -20.93 4.15
N CYS A 31 -10.36 -20.04 4.23
CA CYS A 31 -9.92 -19.23 3.11
C CYS A 31 -8.99 -20.06 2.20
N MET A 32 -9.43 -20.32 0.97
CA MET A 32 -8.62 -21.08 0.01
C MET A 32 -7.35 -20.33 -0.39
N THR A 33 -7.37 -19.00 -0.49
CA THR A 33 -6.18 -18.19 -0.78
C THR A 33 -5.07 -18.43 0.25
N CYS A 34 -5.40 -18.38 1.55
CA CYS A 34 -4.45 -18.69 2.62
C CYS A 34 -3.99 -20.16 2.59
N TYR A 35 -4.92 -21.08 2.32
CA TYR A 35 -4.58 -22.50 2.23
C TYR A 35 -3.59 -22.79 1.08
N LEU A 36 -3.82 -22.23 -0.10
CA LEU A 36 -2.93 -22.32 -1.26
C LEU A 36 -1.57 -21.66 -0.99
N ALA A 37 -1.55 -20.50 -0.31
CA ALA A 37 -0.33 -19.80 0.06
C ALA A 37 0.55 -20.62 1.04
N ALA A 38 -0.09 -21.32 1.99
CA ALA A 38 0.59 -22.16 2.97
C ALA A 38 1.09 -23.49 2.38
N ASN A 39 0.33 -24.07 1.43
CA ASN A 39 0.56 -25.41 0.88
C ASN A 39 0.89 -25.40 -0.61
N SER A 40 1.56 -24.36 -1.10
CA SER A 40 1.76 -24.13 -2.53
C SER A 40 2.44 -25.30 -3.25
N GLY A 41 3.41 -25.97 -2.60
CA GLY A 41 4.11 -27.13 -3.18
C GLY A 41 3.22 -28.35 -3.45
N SER A 42 2.09 -28.47 -2.73
CA SER A 42 1.13 -29.58 -2.88
C SER A 42 -0.13 -29.16 -3.63
N ALA A 43 -0.22 -27.92 -4.09
CA ALA A 43 -1.36 -27.43 -4.84
C ALA A 43 -1.39 -28.00 -6.27
N PRO A 44 -2.57 -28.13 -6.91
CA PRO A 44 -2.66 -28.61 -8.30
C PRO A 44 -1.85 -27.79 -9.31
N ASN A 45 -1.66 -26.49 -9.03
CA ASN A 45 -0.78 -25.61 -9.79
C ASN A 45 0.16 -24.86 -8.83
N PRO A 46 1.34 -25.40 -8.50
CA PRO A 46 2.25 -24.80 -7.54
C PRO A 46 2.75 -23.40 -7.94
N HIS A 47 2.95 -23.18 -9.24
CA HIS A 47 3.43 -21.89 -9.77
C HIS A 47 2.43 -20.75 -9.62
N GLU A 48 1.12 -21.03 -9.67
CA GLU A 48 0.10 -20.04 -9.35
C GLU A 48 -0.20 -19.98 -7.86
N ALA A 49 -0.20 -21.13 -7.17
CA ALA A 49 -0.51 -21.19 -5.74
C ALA A 49 0.48 -20.35 -4.90
N ILE A 50 1.77 -20.38 -5.24
CA ILE A 50 2.80 -19.60 -4.53
C ILE A 50 2.55 -18.10 -4.59
N LYS A 51 1.90 -17.58 -5.64
CA LYS A 51 1.57 -16.14 -5.79
C LYS A 51 0.50 -15.66 -4.80
N ASN A 52 -0.16 -16.57 -4.07
CA ASN A 52 -1.05 -16.23 -2.97
C ASN A 52 -0.30 -15.95 -1.66
N ARG A 53 0.98 -16.33 -1.55
CA ARG A 53 1.83 -15.95 -0.42
C ARG A 53 2.24 -14.50 -0.63
N ARG A 54 1.94 -13.66 0.36
CA ARG A 54 2.12 -12.20 0.24
C ARG A 54 2.65 -11.63 1.54
N ARG A 55 3.86 -11.08 1.51
CA ARG A 55 4.49 -10.31 2.60
C ARG A 55 3.90 -8.90 2.64
N ASN A 56 4.24 -8.10 3.66
CA ASN A 56 3.78 -6.73 3.78
C ASN A 56 4.15 -5.93 2.52
N THR A 57 3.23 -5.08 2.09
CA THR A 57 3.39 -4.24 0.91
C THR A 57 4.72 -3.48 0.94
N GLY A 58 5.41 -3.52 -0.19
CA GLY A 58 6.59 -2.71 -0.44
C GLY A 58 7.29 -3.14 -1.72
N ALA A 59 8.22 -2.33 -2.18
CA ALA A 59 8.90 -2.56 -3.45
C ALA A 59 10.38 -2.16 -3.40
N ILE A 60 11.12 -2.55 -4.42
CA ILE A 60 12.51 -2.18 -4.63
C ILE A 60 12.60 -1.56 -6.02
N LEU A 61 12.95 -0.29 -6.07
CA LEU A 61 13.31 0.41 -7.29
C LEU A 61 14.79 0.14 -7.58
N ARG A 62 15.09 -0.37 -8.76
CA ARG A 62 16.45 -0.47 -9.28
C ARG A 62 16.60 0.40 -10.52
N VAL A 63 17.56 1.31 -10.51
CA VAL A 63 17.92 2.11 -11.68
C VAL A 63 19.31 1.71 -12.16
N ARG A 64 19.42 1.42 -13.46
CA ARG A 64 20.68 1.09 -14.12
C ARG A 64 20.99 2.10 -15.21
N ASP A 65 22.16 2.72 -15.11
CA ASP A 65 22.69 3.57 -16.17
C ASP A 65 24.17 3.29 -16.41
N GLY A 66 24.47 2.62 -17.53
CA GLY A 66 25.80 2.10 -17.81
C GLY A 66 26.25 1.08 -16.76
N ARG A 67 27.32 1.41 -16.02
CA ARG A 67 27.85 0.60 -14.91
C ARG A 67 27.28 0.99 -13.55
N LYS A 68 26.54 2.09 -13.45
CA LYS A 68 25.96 2.57 -12.20
C LYS A 68 24.65 1.83 -11.95
N GLU A 69 24.53 1.24 -10.77
CA GLU A 69 23.30 0.63 -10.26
C GLU A 69 22.93 1.32 -8.95
N ILE A 70 21.67 1.69 -8.83
CA ILE A 70 21.10 2.36 -7.65
C ILE A 70 19.89 1.54 -7.20
N VAL A 71 19.85 1.18 -5.93
CA VAL A 71 18.80 0.34 -5.33
C VAL A 71 18.11 1.11 -4.21
N VAL A 72 16.84 1.45 -4.41
CA VAL A 72 16.01 2.14 -3.42
C VAL A 72 14.91 1.20 -2.95
N VAL A 73 14.80 0.99 -1.63
CA VAL A 73 13.72 0.21 -1.03
C VAL A 73 12.58 1.15 -0.68
N ILE A 74 11.34 0.71 -0.94
CA ILE A 74 10.09 1.40 -0.57
C ILE A 74 9.44 0.53 0.50
N ASP A 75 9.36 1.10 1.71
CA ASP A 75 8.90 0.47 2.94
C ASP A 75 9.71 -0.78 3.38
N ALA A 76 9.93 -0.87 4.68
CA ALA A 76 10.58 -1.99 5.35
C ALA A 76 9.70 -2.46 6.52
N GLY A 77 8.62 -3.18 6.20
CA GLY A 77 7.73 -3.79 7.18
C GLY A 77 8.33 -4.97 7.94
N LYS A 78 7.58 -5.49 8.92
CA LYS A 78 7.97 -6.68 9.73
C LYS A 78 8.29 -7.97 8.95
N SER A 79 7.96 -8.05 7.66
CA SER A 79 8.29 -9.21 6.82
C SER A 79 9.39 -8.92 5.79
N PHE A 80 10.01 -7.74 5.85
CA PHE A 80 11.03 -7.30 4.91
C PHE A 80 12.25 -8.21 4.88
N VAL A 81 12.79 -8.66 6.03
CA VAL A 81 13.95 -9.57 6.04
C VAL A 81 13.68 -10.84 5.26
N GLY A 82 12.53 -11.48 5.52
CA GLY A 82 12.14 -12.67 4.80
C GLY A 82 11.95 -12.42 3.30
N ALA A 83 11.53 -11.22 2.91
CA ALA A 83 11.48 -10.79 1.52
C ALA A 83 12.88 -10.61 0.93
N ALA A 84 13.76 -9.92 1.65
CA ALA A 84 15.10 -9.58 1.21
C ALA A 84 15.96 -10.83 1.03
N LEU A 85 15.91 -11.79 1.97
CA LEU A 85 16.59 -13.08 1.86
C LEU A 85 16.20 -13.86 0.61
N GLU A 86 14.98 -13.68 0.10
CA GLU A 86 14.52 -14.33 -1.14
C GLU A 86 14.87 -13.50 -2.38
N TRP A 87 14.55 -12.20 -2.36
CA TRP A 87 14.58 -11.36 -3.56
C TRP A 87 15.96 -10.75 -3.84
N PHE A 88 16.74 -10.39 -2.81
CA PHE A 88 18.06 -9.79 -3.05
C PHE A 88 18.99 -10.76 -3.79
N PRO A 89 19.17 -12.02 -3.34
CA PRO A 89 19.99 -12.98 -4.07
C PRO A 89 19.42 -13.30 -5.46
N LYS A 90 18.10 -13.49 -5.58
CA LYS A 90 17.45 -13.85 -6.85
C LYS A 90 17.60 -12.76 -7.92
N TYR A 91 17.57 -11.50 -7.51
CA TYR A 91 17.72 -10.36 -8.41
C TYR A 91 19.13 -9.78 -8.48
N GLY A 92 20.09 -10.33 -7.72
CA GLY A 92 21.47 -9.84 -7.67
C GLY A 92 21.59 -8.45 -7.06
N LEU A 93 20.76 -8.14 -6.05
CA LEU A 93 20.82 -6.89 -5.28
C LEU A 93 21.80 -7.10 -4.12
N ASN A 94 22.73 -6.18 -3.92
CA ASN A 94 23.81 -6.34 -2.94
C ASN A 94 23.92 -5.19 -1.92
N ARG A 95 23.18 -4.10 -2.07
CA ARG A 95 23.18 -2.93 -1.18
C ARG A 95 21.86 -2.18 -1.25
N ILE A 96 21.67 -1.24 -0.32
CA ILE A 96 20.52 -0.33 -0.28
C ILE A 96 21.09 1.10 -0.36
N ASP A 97 20.90 1.78 -1.49
CA ASP A 97 21.32 3.17 -1.67
C ASP A 97 20.38 4.17 -0.97
N GLY A 98 19.14 3.75 -0.69
CA GLY A 98 18.23 4.50 0.14
C GLY A 98 16.98 3.70 0.46
N LEU A 99 16.35 4.03 1.58
CA LEU A 99 15.05 3.52 2.00
C LEU A 99 14.08 4.68 2.08
N ILE A 100 12.95 4.60 1.41
CA ILE A 100 11.88 5.59 1.51
C ILE A 100 10.70 4.97 2.26
N LEU A 101 10.14 5.69 3.22
CA LEU A 101 8.97 5.25 3.99
C LEU A 101 7.72 6.03 3.60
N THR A 102 6.66 5.31 3.28
CA THR A 102 5.35 5.88 2.92
C THR A 102 4.65 6.49 4.15
N HIS A 103 4.64 5.75 5.27
CA HIS A 103 3.99 6.14 6.51
C HIS A 103 4.48 5.30 7.71
N ALA A 104 3.93 5.57 8.90
CA ALA A 104 4.41 5.01 10.17
C ALA A 104 3.57 3.85 10.73
N HIS A 105 2.95 3.02 9.88
CA HIS A 105 2.34 1.78 10.35
C HIS A 105 3.36 0.63 10.41
N ALA A 106 3.06 -0.36 11.26
CA ALA A 106 3.96 -1.46 11.57
C ALA A 106 4.37 -2.29 10.34
N ASP A 107 3.47 -2.43 9.38
CA ASP A 107 3.70 -3.09 8.11
C ASP A 107 4.53 -2.28 7.11
N ALA A 108 4.77 -1.00 7.35
CA ALA A 108 5.67 -0.16 6.56
C ALA A 108 7.06 0.04 7.22
N MET A 109 7.15 0.04 8.56
CA MET A 109 8.40 0.42 9.26
C MET A 109 8.97 -0.59 10.29
N ASN A 110 8.25 -1.63 10.71
CA ASN A 110 8.75 -2.47 11.82
C ASN A 110 9.89 -3.44 11.42
N GLY A 111 10.30 -3.47 10.16
CA GLY A 111 11.51 -4.17 9.72
C GLY A 111 12.77 -3.30 9.78
N LEU A 112 12.68 -2.05 10.25
CA LEU A 112 13.83 -1.15 10.36
C LEU A 112 14.94 -1.73 11.24
N ASP A 113 14.63 -2.31 12.40
CA ASP A 113 15.67 -2.88 13.27
C ASP A 113 16.47 -3.99 12.58
N ASP A 114 15.82 -4.76 11.71
CA ASP A 114 16.47 -5.84 10.99
C ASP A 114 17.46 -5.39 9.90
N LEU A 115 17.41 -4.11 9.51
CA LEU A 115 18.38 -3.53 8.56
C LEU A 115 19.81 -3.51 9.12
N ARG A 116 19.99 -3.84 10.41
CA ARG A 116 21.29 -4.19 11.00
C ARG A 116 22.04 -5.21 10.16
N CYS A 117 21.34 -6.11 9.47
CA CYS A 117 21.97 -7.11 8.60
C CYS A 117 22.80 -6.49 7.45
N TRP A 118 22.55 -5.23 7.10
CA TRP A 118 23.32 -4.48 6.09
C TRP A 118 24.45 -3.66 6.71
N THR A 119 24.26 -3.11 7.91
CA THR A 119 25.21 -2.17 8.52
C THR A 119 26.11 -2.80 9.58
N LEU A 120 25.85 -4.04 9.99
CA LEU A 120 26.61 -4.74 11.03
C LEU A 120 28.09 -4.78 10.67
N GLN A 121 28.90 -4.02 11.40
CA GLN A 121 30.34 -3.90 11.20
C GLN A 121 30.73 -3.45 9.77
N GLY A 122 29.85 -2.73 9.07
CA GLY A 122 30.07 -2.32 7.69
C GLY A 122 30.11 -3.49 6.69
N ALA A 123 29.50 -4.64 7.02
CA ALA A 123 29.58 -5.85 6.19
C ALA A 123 29.07 -5.66 4.75
N ILE A 124 28.03 -4.83 4.57
CA ILE A 124 27.55 -4.42 3.25
C ILE A 124 27.75 -2.92 3.03
N GLN A 125 27.41 -2.10 4.02
CA GLN A 125 27.52 -0.64 3.97
C GLN A 125 27.64 -0.05 5.37
N ASP A 126 28.23 1.13 5.52
CA ASP A 126 28.42 1.76 6.84
C ASP A 126 27.11 2.29 7.43
N SER A 127 26.22 2.81 6.58
CA SER A 127 24.90 3.33 6.96
C SER A 127 23.89 3.15 5.85
N ILE A 128 22.59 3.25 6.17
CA ILE A 128 21.50 3.37 5.20
C ILE A 128 20.84 4.75 5.33
N ASP A 129 20.71 5.46 4.21
CA ASP A 129 19.94 6.70 4.13
C ASP A 129 18.43 6.41 4.13
N ILE A 130 17.69 6.99 5.07
CA ILE A 130 16.24 6.82 5.22
C ILE A 130 15.54 8.14 4.97
N TYR A 131 14.60 8.15 4.03
CA TYR A 131 13.82 9.32 3.63
C TYR A 131 12.36 9.13 4.02
N LEU A 132 11.83 10.08 4.78
CA LEU A 132 10.49 9.99 5.36
C LEU A 132 9.95 11.38 5.71
N SER A 133 8.63 11.48 5.92
CA SER A 133 8.03 12.72 6.43
C SER A 133 8.48 13.00 7.87
N GLN A 134 8.44 14.26 8.29
CA GLN A 134 8.67 14.66 9.68
C GLN A 134 7.81 13.85 10.65
N ARG A 135 6.54 13.66 10.29
CA ARG A 135 5.58 12.91 11.08
C ARG A 135 5.94 11.42 11.19
N THR A 136 6.38 10.81 10.09
CA THR A 136 6.82 9.42 10.10
C THR A 136 8.05 9.27 11.00
N PHE A 137 8.98 10.22 10.94
CA PHE A 137 10.18 10.23 11.77
C PHE A 137 9.85 10.31 13.27
N GLU A 138 8.93 11.20 13.67
CA GLU A 138 8.48 11.31 15.06
C GLU A 138 7.89 9.99 15.59
N GLU A 139 7.10 9.28 14.78
CA GLU A 139 6.54 7.98 15.14
C GLU A 139 7.60 6.87 15.21
N VAL A 140 8.58 6.90 14.32
CA VAL A 140 9.76 6.01 14.39
C VAL A 140 10.53 6.26 15.68
N GLN A 141 10.84 7.53 16.00
CA GLN A 141 11.55 7.91 17.22
C GLN A 141 10.78 7.48 18.48
N ARG A 142 9.46 7.61 18.47
CA ARG A 142 8.60 7.16 19.59
C ARG A 142 8.59 5.64 19.73
N THR A 143 8.57 4.90 18.62
CA THR A 143 8.42 3.44 18.61
C THR A 143 9.75 2.72 18.83
N PHE A 144 10.84 3.26 18.26
CA PHE A 144 12.18 2.69 18.27
C PHE A 144 13.22 3.78 18.61
N PRO A 145 13.21 4.34 19.84
CA PRO A 145 14.06 5.47 20.20
C PRO A 145 15.56 5.19 20.00
N TYR A 146 15.98 3.94 20.19
CA TYR A 146 17.37 3.52 20.02
C TYR A 146 17.86 3.52 18.56
N LEU A 147 16.96 3.50 17.57
CA LEU A 147 17.31 3.63 16.14
C LEU A 147 17.64 5.07 15.77
N VAL A 148 17.16 6.04 16.56
CA VAL A 148 17.38 7.48 16.35
C VAL A 148 18.49 7.99 17.27
N ASP A 149 18.48 7.58 18.54
CA ASP A 149 19.48 7.93 19.54
C ASP A 149 20.10 6.67 20.15
N LYS A 150 21.36 6.39 19.80
CA LYS A 150 22.10 5.24 20.31
C LYS A 150 22.31 5.27 21.83
N GLY A 151 22.22 6.43 22.47
CA GLY A 151 22.24 6.55 23.93
C GLY A 151 21.06 5.84 24.60
N MET A 152 19.99 5.56 23.84
CA MET A 152 18.80 4.84 24.29
C MET A 152 18.88 3.33 24.04
N ALA A 153 19.96 2.84 23.41
CA ALA A 153 20.20 1.41 23.24
C ALA A 153 20.55 0.76 24.59
N THR A 154 20.05 -0.44 24.84
CA THR A 154 20.36 -1.21 26.06
C THR A 154 21.11 -2.49 25.70
N GLY A 155 22.16 -2.83 26.46
CA GLY A 155 23.01 -4.00 26.22
C GLY A 155 24.15 -3.78 25.22
N GLY A 156 24.80 -4.86 24.81
CA GLY A 156 25.96 -4.86 23.89
C GLY A 156 25.67 -5.33 22.47
N GLY A 157 24.39 -5.44 22.09
CA GLY A 157 23.99 -5.81 20.74
C GLY A 157 24.28 -4.68 19.75
N ALA A 158 24.54 -5.02 18.49
CA ALA A 158 24.64 -4.01 17.44
C ALA A 158 23.32 -3.24 17.29
N VAL A 159 23.34 -2.07 16.66
CA VAL A 159 22.15 -1.29 16.28
C VAL A 159 22.38 -0.90 14.82
N PRO A 160 21.36 -0.91 13.94
CA PRO A 160 21.56 -0.43 12.58
C PRO A 160 22.04 1.02 12.56
N GLU A 161 22.77 1.38 11.50
CA GLU A 161 23.27 2.74 11.30
C GLU A 161 22.43 3.45 10.24
N PHE A 162 21.79 4.55 10.62
CA PHE A 162 20.90 5.29 9.73
C PHE A 162 21.28 6.76 9.60
N GLN A 163 21.12 7.29 8.39
CA GLN A 163 21.11 8.71 8.13
C GLN A 163 19.68 9.14 7.80
N TRP A 164 19.10 10.01 8.62
CA TRP A 164 17.69 10.40 8.50
C TRP A 164 17.54 11.67 7.64
N HIS A 165 16.67 11.60 6.64
CA HIS A 165 16.38 12.69 5.70
C HIS A 165 14.90 13.02 5.71
N ILE A 166 14.55 14.21 6.21
CA ILE A 166 13.16 14.66 6.23
C ILE A 166 12.79 15.22 4.85
N ILE A 167 11.77 14.62 4.22
CA ILE A 167 11.25 15.02 2.91
C ILE A 167 9.82 15.57 3.04
N GLN A 168 9.44 16.42 2.10
CA GLN A 168 8.14 17.12 2.07
C GLN A 168 7.39 16.79 0.78
N GLU A 169 6.07 16.67 0.87
CA GLU A 169 5.18 16.45 -0.27
C GLU A 169 5.43 17.42 -1.43
N TYR A 170 5.36 16.91 -2.66
CA TYR A 170 5.52 17.66 -3.92
C TYR A 170 6.88 18.34 -4.11
N ASN A 171 7.83 18.15 -3.19
CA ASN A 171 9.21 18.61 -3.33
C ASN A 171 10.10 17.46 -3.81
N ASP A 172 10.84 17.71 -4.89
CA ASP A 172 11.81 16.75 -5.40
C ASP A 172 12.94 16.52 -4.39
N PHE A 173 13.37 15.28 -4.26
CA PHE A 173 14.58 14.88 -3.52
C PHE A 173 15.43 13.93 -4.36
N ASP A 174 16.71 13.85 -4.03
CA ASP A 174 17.70 13.07 -4.76
C ASP A 174 18.19 11.89 -3.92
N ILE A 175 18.25 10.71 -4.55
CA ILE A 175 19.05 9.58 -4.05
C ILE A 175 20.04 9.21 -5.15
N CYS A 176 21.30 9.55 -4.94
CA CYS A 176 22.40 9.16 -5.82
C CYS A 176 22.22 9.61 -7.30
N GLY A 177 21.64 10.79 -7.54
CA GLY A 177 21.34 11.31 -8.88
C GLY A 177 19.99 10.87 -9.44
N ILE A 178 19.15 10.21 -8.64
CA ILE A 178 17.78 9.82 -9.01
C ILE A 178 16.79 10.73 -8.30
N ILE A 179 16.09 11.53 -9.11
CA ILE A 179 15.04 12.42 -8.64
C ILE A 179 13.74 11.64 -8.39
N MET A 180 13.17 11.85 -7.21
CA MET A 180 11.90 11.30 -6.76
C MET A 180 11.07 12.39 -6.10
N THR A 181 9.74 12.21 -6.08
CA THR A 181 8.84 13.17 -5.42
C THR A 181 7.82 12.42 -4.58
N PRO A 182 7.69 12.73 -3.29
CA PRO A 182 6.58 12.24 -2.49
C PRO A 182 5.29 12.96 -2.92
N ILE A 183 4.18 12.24 -2.94
CA ILE A 183 2.84 12.78 -3.22
C ILE A 183 1.90 12.36 -2.09
N LEU A 184 0.90 13.18 -1.78
CA LEU A 184 -0.05 12.84 -0.72
C LEU A 184 -1.17 11.93 -1.23
N VAL A 185 -1.52 10.95 -0.40
CA VAL A 185 -2.74 10.15 -0.52
C VAL A 185 -3.44 10.05 0.83
N HIS A 186 -4.75 9.82 0.83
CA HIS A 186 -5.48 9.52 2.06
C HIS A 186 -5.38 8.03 2.36
N HIS A 187 -5.02 7.66 3.60
CA HIS A 187 -4.97 6.30 4.11
C HIS A 187 -5.97 6.14 5.27
N GLY A 188 -7.24 6.37 4.98
CA GLY A 188 -8.32 6.39 5.96
C GLY A 188 -8.40 7.68 6.76
N ARG A 189 -8.85 7.58 8.02
CA ARG A 189 -9.16 8.74 8.87
C ARG A 189 -8.81 8.50 10.34
N TYR A 190 -8.59 9.58 11.08
CA TYR A 190 -8.59 9.53 12.53
C TYR A 190 -10.02 9.43 13.06
N PHE A 191 -10.23 8.57 14.06
CA PHE A 191 -11.54 8.31 14.67
C PHE A 191 -11.70 8.95 16.07
N GLY A 192 -10.80 9.84 16.48
CA GLY A 192 -10.83 10.53 17.78
C GLY A 192 -10.47 12.01 17.67
N PRO A 193 -10.62 12.80 18.76
CA PRO A 193 -10.11 14.16 18.78
C PRO A 193 -8.62 14.12 18.50
N VAL A 194 -8.21 14.86 17.48
CA VAL A 194 -6.82 14.96 17.04
C VAL A 194 -6.01 15.47 18.23
N SER A 195 -5.28 14.58 18.92
CA SER A 195 -4.28 15.00 19.91
C SER A 195 -3.31 15.93 19.19
N GLY A 196 -2.84 17.00 19.84
CA GLY A 196 -2.18 18.19 19.26
C GLY A 196 -0.92 18.00 18.39
N MET A 197 -0.66 16.80 17.86
CA MET A 197 0.20 16.51 16.71
C MET A 197 -0.50 16.90 15.41
N ILE A 198 -0.84 18.19 15.30
CA ILE A 198 -1.50 18.75 14.11
C ILE A 198 -0.53 18.66 12.92
N SER A 199 -1.05 18.32 11.74
CA SER A 199 -0.48 18.69 10.45
C SER A 199 0.03 20.15 10.49
N PRO A 200 1.12 20.53 9.79
CA PRO A 200 1.32 21.94 9.53
C PRO A 200 0.06 22.46 8.83
N PRO A 201 -0.48 23.63 9.22
CA PRO A 201 -1.58 24.21 8.48
C PRO A 201 -1.09 24.42 7.04
N LEU A 202 -1.89 24.03 6.06
CA LEU A 202 -1.96 24.82 4.84
C LEU A 202 -2.30 26.25 5.34
N SER A 203 -1.34 27.19 5.30
CA SER A 203 -1.42 28.55 5.86
C SER A 203 -2.79 29.25 5.70
N PRO A 204 -3.09 30.33 6.47
CA PRO A 204 -3.31 30.44 7.91
C PRO A 204 -4.81 30.22 8.30
N PRO A 205 -5.15 30.11 9.61
CA PRO A 205 -6.47 29.68 10.05
C PRO A 205 -7.52 30.79 10.05
N LEU A 206 -8.74 30.48 9.60
CA LEU A 206 -9.94 31.18 10.03
C LEU A 206 -10.24 30.80 11.48
N SER A 207 -10.43 31.82 12.32
CA SER A 207 -10.59 31.78 13.77
C SER A 207 -11.59 30.74 14.29
N ALA A 208 -11.19 29.97 15.30
CA ALA A 208 -11.99 28.95 15.98
C ALA A 208 -12.93 29.54 17.05
N VAL A 209 -14.07 28.87 17.27
CA VAL A 209 -14.88 29.00 18.49
C VAL A 209 -14.92 27.64 19.19
N ASN A 210 -14.63 27.65 20.49
CA ASN A 210 -14.55 26.49 21.38
C ASN A 210 -15.92 25.98 21.82
N THR A 211 -16.06 24.68 22.11
CA THR A 211 -16.58 24.12 23.38
C THR A 211 -16.55 22.58 23.41
N PRO A 212 -16.69 21.92 24.58
CA PRO A 212 -15.97 20.70 24.93
C PRO A 212 -16.82 19.41 24.90
N ASN A 213 -16.15 18.33 25.27
CA ASN A 213 -16.42 16.93 25.00
C ASN A 213 -17.05 16.21 26.22
N ILE A 214 -17.83 15.13 25.99
CA ILE A 214 -17.69 13.78 26.62
C ILE A 214 -19.01 12.96 26.68
N SER A 215 -18.94 11.81 25.99
CA SER A 215 -19.49 10.44 26.17
C SER A 215 -20.92 10.16 26.65
N ARG A 216 -21.58 9.23 25.94
CA ARG A 216 -22.19 8.00 26.52
C ARG A 216 -22.50 6.94 25.45
N SER A 217 -22.38 5.67 25.83
CA SER A 217 -22.84 4.49 25.10
C SER A 217 -24.37 4.44 25.03
N SER A 218 -24.94 3.97 23.90
CA SER A 218 -26.35 3.58 23.80
C SER A 218 -26.54 2.40 22.85
N SER A 219 -27.30 1.41 23.33
CA SER A 219 -27.99 0.40 22.55
C SER A 219 -29.30 0.97 21.99
N TYR A 220 -29.49 0.83 20.68
CA TYR A 220 -30.60 1.40 19.89
C TYR A 220 -31.95 0.73 20.16
N GLN A 221 -32.99 1.57 20.35
CA GLN A 221 -34.39 1.22 20.05
C GLN A 221 -35.00 2.33 19.18
N SER A 222 -35.77 1.92 18.17
CA SER A 222 -36.42 2.77 17.18
C SER A 222 -37.55 3.60 17.80
N PHE A 223 -37.48 4.93 17.71
CA PHE A 223 -38.55 5.83 18.12
C PHE A 223 -39.49 6.16 16.95
N GLY A 224 -40.71 5.63 17.02
CA GLY A 224 -41.87 6.25 16.39
C GLY A 224 -42.31 7.50 17.17
N SER A 225 -42.79 8.50 16.43
CA SER A 225 -43.50 9.73 16.86
C SER A 225 -43.10 10.34 18.22
N LEU A 226 -42.44 11.50 18.18
CA LEU A 226 -42.00 12.28 19.35
C LEU A 226 -43.17 12.58 20.31
N PRO A 227 -43.01 12.40 21.64
CA PRO A 227 -44.09 12.56 22.62
C PRO A 227 -44.41 14.02 23.00
N PHE A 228 -43.85 15.00 22.28
CA PHE A 228 -44.02 16.43 22.59
C PHE A 228 -44.62 17.16 21.38
N PRO A 229 -45.90 17.57 21.41
CA PRO A 229 -46.58 18.20 20.27
C PRO A 229 -46.04 19.59 19.89
N THR A 230 -45.13 20.16 20.68
CA THR A 230 -44.51 21.47 20.45
C THR A 230 -43.11 21.40 19.82
N LEU A 231 -42.49 20.22 19.75
CA LEU A 231 -41.16 20.05 19.15
C LEU A 231 -41.28 19.47 17.75
N THR A 232 -41.07 20.31 16.74
CA THR A 232 -40.92 19.88 15.33
C THR A 232 -39.49 19.43 15.04
N GLN A 233 -39.29 18.68 13.94
CA GLN A 233 -37.96 18.23 13.44
C GLN A 233 -36.95 19.38 13.31
N ALA A 234 -37.42 20.61 13.07
CA ALA A 234 -36.58 21.82 12.96
C ALA A 234 -35.89 22.23 14.28
N HIS A 235 -36.35 21.74 15.43
CA HIS A 235 -35.72 21.99 16.73
C HIS A 235 -34.54 21.06 17.02
N PHE A 236 -34.33 20.04 16.19
CA PHE A 236 -33.23 19.10 16.32
C PHE A 236 -32.18 19.43 15.25
N THR A 237 -31.05 20.02 15.66
CA THR A 237 -29.88 20.10 14.79
C THR A 237 -29.43 18.71 14.41
N ALA A 238 -29.23 18.46 13.11
CA ALA A 238 -28.58 17.23 12.65
C ALA A 238 -27.26 17.05 13.40
N PRO A 239 -26.89 15.83 13.82
CA PRO A 239 -25.62 15.62 14.47
C PRO A 239 -24.50 16.16 13.57
N MET A 240 -23.76 17.15 14.08
CA MET A 240 -22.57 17.64 13.39
C MET A 240 -21.64 16.44 13.24
N LYS A 241 -21.44 15.97 12.00
CA LYS A 241 -20.35 15.04 11.73
C LYS A 241 -19.08 15.78 12.10
N ALA A 242 -18.36 15.27 13.11
CA ALA A 242 -17.04 15.80 13.46
C ALA A 242 -16.20 15.88 12.16
N PRO A 243 -15.41 16.95 11.97
CA PRO A 243 -14.56 17.07 10.79
C PRO A 243 -13.66 15.84 10.71
N VAL A 244 -13.84 15.07 9.65
CA VAL A 244 -13.04 13.87 9.39
C VAL A 244 -11.68 14.35 8.91
N THR A 245 -10.64 14.16 9.73
CA THR A 245 -9.27 14.44 9.31
C THR A 245 -8.70 13.19 8.65
N PRO A 246 -8.31 13.22 7.38
CA PRO A 246 -7.71 12.07 6.73
C PRO A 246 -6.35 11.77 7.35
N TYR A 247 -6.01 10.49 7.45
CA TYR A 247 -4.62 10.10 7.71
C TYR A 247 -3.86 10.26 6.40
N LEU A 248 -2.85 11.12 6.37
CA LEU A 248 -2.01 11.31 5.19
C LEU A 248 -0.88 10.29 5.16
N SER A 249 -0.69 9.66 4.00
CA SER A 249 0.44 8.79 3.65
C SER A 249 1.11 9.33 2.39
N PHE A 250 2.39 8.99 2.18
CA PHE A 250 3.06 9.26 0.92
C PHE A 250 2.85 8.13 -0.09
N GLY A 251 2.45 8.50 -1.30
CA GLY A 251 2.87 7.81 -2.51
C GLY A 251 4.17 8.42 -3.04
N PHE A 252 4.76 7.80 -4.06
CA PHE A 252 6.00 8.30 -4.66
C PHE A 252 5.93 8.29 -6.19
N LEU A 253 6.27 9.44 -6.78
CA LEU A 253 6.60 9.55 -8.19
C LEU A 253 8.08 9.23 -8.36
N LEU A 254 8.34 8.11 -9.03
CA LEU A 254 9.65 7.52 -9.25
C LEU A 254 9.98 7.54 -10.76
N PRO A 255 11.23 7.31 -11.16
CA PRO A 255 11.58 7.13 -12.57
C PRO A 255 10.74 6.05 -13.28
N ASN A 256 9.84 6.50 -14.16
CA ASN A 256 8.84 5.70 -14.90
C ASN A 256 7.71 5.06 -14.08
N PHE A 257 7.72 5.18 -12.75
CA PHE A 257 6.73 4.53 -11.88
C PHE A 257 6.01 5.54 -11.00
N LEU A 258 4.72 5.33 -10.77
CA LEU A 258 3.95 5.99 -9.73
C LEU A 258 3.56 4.93 -8.70
N TYR A 259 4.07 5.04 -7.49
CA TYR A 259 3.84 4.08 -6.42
C TYR A 259 2.84 4.62 -5.40
N ILE A 260 1.64 4.05 -5.36
CA ILE A 260 0.58 4.40 -4.41
C ILE A 260 0.12 3.11 -3.73
N SER A 261 0.64 2.84 -2.54
CA SER A 261 0.10 1.80 -1.64
C SER A 261 -0.71 2.44 -0.53
N ASP A 262 -1.47 1.62 0.21
CA ASP A 262 -2.12 2.01 1.46
C ASP A 262 -2.97 3.28 1.30
N ALA A 263 -3.89 3.27 0.34
CA ALA A 263 -4.66 4.45 -0.04
C ALA A 263 -6.17 4.15 -0.08
N SER A 264 -6.96 5.00 0.58
CA SER A 264 -8.42 5.06 0.47
C SER A 264 -8.91 6.12 -0.53
N GLU A 265 -8.06 7.08 -0.90
CA GLU A 265 -8.38 8.16 -1.84
C GLU A 265 -7.10 8.79 -2.42
N ILE A 266 -7.13 9.16 -3.70
CA ILE A 266 -6.16 10.08 -4.30
C ILE A 266 -6.82 11.45 -4.35
N PRO A 267 -6.38 12.43 -3.55
CA PRO A 267 -7.02 13.73 -3.46
C PRO A 267 -6.92 14.51 -4.77
N SER A 268 -7.88 15.42 -5.02
CA SER A 268 -7.90 16.22 -6.26
C SER A 268 -6.63 17.02 -6.46
N TYR A 269 -6.06 17.61 -5.40
CA TYR A 269 -4.81 18.37 -5.48
C TYR A 269 -3.61 17.49 -5.89
N THR A 270 -3.61 16.20 -5.55
CA THR A 270 -2.61 15.24 -6.06
C THR A 270 -2.84 14.95 -7.54
N LEU A 271 -4.09 14.76 -7.97
CA LEU A 271 -4.41 14.57 -9.39
C LEU A 271 -4.04 15.81 -10.22
N ASP A 272 -4.33 17.00 -9.72
CA ASP A 272 -3.98 18.28 -10.36
C ASP A 272 -2.46 18.44 -10.51
N TYR A 273 -1.71 18.11 -9.46
CA TYR A 273 -0.24 18.06 -9.51
C TYR A 273 0.25 17.09 -10.60
N LEU A 274 -0.25 15.86 -10.61
CA LEU A 274 0.13 14.83 -11.59
C LEU A 274 -0.21 15.23 -13.03
N ALA A 275 -1.33 15.93 -13.23
CA ALA A 275 -1.74 16.44 -14.54
C ALA A 275 -0.79 17.54 -15.07
N CYS A 276 -0.12 18.27 -14.18
CA CYS A 276 0.82 19.35 -14.52
C CYS A 276 2.25 18.86 -14.80
N LEU A 277 2.53 17.55 -14.66
CA LEU A 277 3.86 17.00 -14.96
C LEU A 277 4.22 17.13 -16.43
N SER A 278 5.48 17.49 -16.69
CA SER A 278 6.04 17.44 -18.05
C SER A 278 6.05 16.01 -18.60
N GLU A 279 6.01 15.86 -19.93
CA GLU A 279 5.99 14.54 -20.58
C GLU A 279 7.15 13.64 -20.15
N SER A 280 8.34 14.21 -19.89
CA SER A 280 9.52 13.45 -19.43
C SER A 280 9.39 12.93 -17.99
N ARG A 281 8.50 13.55 -17.18
CA ARG A 281 8.24 13.18 -15.80
C ARG A 281 7.01 12.30 -15.61
N LYS A 282 6.19 12.13 -16.64
CA LYS A 282 4.99 11.30 -16.56
C LYS A 282 5.36 9.83 -16.34
N PRO A 283 4.76 9.17 -15.33
CA PRO A 283 4.99 7.75 -15.09
C PRO A 283 4.40 6.92 -16.22
N GLN A 284 5.07 5.81 -16.55
CA GLN A 284 4.56 4.84 -17.52
C GLN A 284 3.76 3.72 -16.84
N VAL A 285 4.08 3.45 -15.58
CA VAL A 285 3.50 2.37 -14.80
C VAL A 285 2.98 2.93 -13.47
N ALA A 286 1.76 2.57 -13.11
CA ALA A 286 1.22 2.82 -11.78
C ALA A 286 1.22 1.54 -10.93
N VAL A 287 1.49 1.68 -9.65
CA VAL A 287 1.16 0.72 -8.61
C VAL A 287 0.06 1.34 -7.76
N VAL A 288 -1.04 0.63 -7.56
CA VAL A 288 -2.24 1.16 -6.90
C VAL A 288 -2.72 0.17 -5.82
N ASP A 289 -3.04 0.70 -4.64
CA ASP A 289 -3.66 -0.05 -3.56
C ASP A 289 -4.97 -0.72 -3.99
N CYS A 290 -5.18 -1.97 -3.55
CA CYS A 290 -6.41 -2.73 -3.70
C CYS A 290 -6.46 -3.83 -2.64
N LEU A 291 -6.97 -3.50 -1.46
CA LEU A 291 -6.96 -4.41 -0.31
C LEU A 291 -7.84 -5.64 -0.55
N ARG A 292 -9.07 -5.46 -1.02
CA ARG A 292 -10.06 -6.54 -1.12
C ARG A 292 -11.13 -6.20 -2.17
N PRO A 293 -12.07 -7.11 -2.49
CA PRO A 293 -13.17 -6.83 -3.40
C PRO A 293 -13.93 -5.54 -3.05
N THR A 294 -14.41 -5.43 -1.81
CA THR A 294 -15.24 -4.31 -1.34
C THR A 294 -14.40 -3.19 -0.74
N GLN A 295 -14.93 -1.97 -0.75
CA GLN A 295 -14.27 -0.81 -0.14
C GLN A 295 -13.93 -1.06 1.34
N HIS A 296 -12.80 -0.52 1.78
CA HIS A 296 -12.40 -0.49 3.18
C HIS A 296 -12.20 0.97 3.62
N PRO A 297 -12.43 1.33 4.91
CA PRO A 297 -12.25 2.71 5.35
C PRO A 297 -10.88 3.33 5.07
N SER A 298 -9.83 2.52 5.05
CA SER A 298 -8.44 2.96 4.85
C SER A 298 -7.79 2.51 3.53
N HIS A 299 -8.51 1.74 2.71
CA HIS A 299 -7.96 1.14 1.49
C HIS A 299 -8.98 1.08 0.37
N PHE A 300 -8.51 1.07 -0.86
CA PHE A 300 -9.34 0.85 -2.03
C PHE A 300 -9.89 -0.58 -2.07
N GLY A 301 -11.15 -0.69 -2.49
CA GLY A 301 -11.66 -1.91 -3.10
C GLY A 301 -11.33 -1.92 -4.60
N ILE A 302 -11.69 -2.99 -5.31
CA ILE A 302 -11.35 -3.12 -6.73
C ILE A 302 -11.99 -2.03 -7.60
N GLU A 303 -13.21 -1.63 -7.30
CA GLU A 303 -13.90 -0.56 -8.03
C GLU A 303 -13.14 0.77 -7.93
N GLN A 304 -12.76 1.16 -6.70
CA GLN A 304 -12.00 2.39 -6.48
C GLN A 304 -10.60 2.30 -7.09
N ALA A 305 -9.94 1.15 -6.98
CA ALA A 305 -8.60 0.94 -7.54
C ALA A 305 -8.60 1.06 -9.07
N VAL A 306 -9.62 0.51 -9.75
CA VAL A 306 -9.76 0.65 -11.21
C VAL A 306 -10.11 2.08 -11.61
N ALA A 307 -10.97 2.76 -10.86
CA ALA A 307 -11.27 4.18 -11.09
C ALA A 307 -10.01 5.06 -10.94
N ALA A 308 -9.21 4.81 -9.89
CA ALA A 308 -7.92 5.48 -9.68
C ALA A 308 -6.95 5.18 -10.83
N ALA A 309 -6.80 3.91 -11.24
CA ALA A 309 -5.95 3.52 -12.36
C ALA A 309 -6.31 4.26 -13.66
N ARG A 310 -7.61 4.40 -13.94
CA ARG A 310 -8.12 5.15 -15.09
C ARG A 310 -7.80 6.63 -15.01
N ALA A 311 -8.01 7.25 -13.85
CA ALA A 311 -7.71 8.66 -13.62
C ALA A 311 -6.20 8.97 -13.79
N LEU A 312 -5.34 8.05 -13.35
CA LEU A 312 -3.89 8.17 -13.47
C LEU A 312 -3.37 7.99 -14.91
N GLY A 313 -4.10 7.26 -15.77
CA GLY A 313 -3.83 7.16 -17.21
C GLY A 313 -2.48 6.52 -17.58
N CYS A 314 -1.87 5.73 -16.69
CA CYS A 314 -0.60 5.05 -16.96
C CYS A 314 -0.77 3.91 -17.99
N LYS A 315 0.29 3.59 -18.75
CA LYS A 315 0.26 2.51 -19.77
C LYS A 315 -0.05 1.15 -19.17
N ARG A 316 0.46 0.89 -17.97
CA ARG A 316 0.18 -0.32 -17.18
C ARG A 316 -0.09 0.05 -15.74
N THR A 317 -1.04 -0.63 -15.11
CA THR A 317 -1.27 -0.52 -13.67
C THR A 317 -1.18 -1.88 -12.99
N TYR A 318 -0.50 -1.95 -11.85
CA TYR A 318 -0.41 -3.14 -11.02
C TYR A 318 -1.07 -2.89 -9.67
N LEU A 319 -1.99 -3.77 -9.28
CA LEU A 319 -2.67 -3.68 -7.99
C LEU A 319 -1.83 -4.32 -6.89
N THR A 320 -1.82 -3.77 -5.68
CA THR A 320 -1.07 -4.29 -4.51
C THR A 320 -1.87 -4.17 -3.21
N GLY A 321 -1.37 -4.73 -2.09
CA GLY A 321 -1.97 -4.60 -0.76
C GLY A 321 -3.02 -5.67 -0.43
N PHE A 322 -3.06 -6.78 -1.17
CA PHE A 322 -4.15 -7.74 -1.11
C PHE A 322 -4.34 -8.38 0.28
N MET A 323 -5.59 -8.57 0.66
CA MET A 323 -6.05 -9.33 1.82
C MET A 323 -6.68 -10.64 1.36
N CYS A 324 -6.67 -11.65 2.25
CA CYS A 324 -7.28 -12.95 1.99
C CYS A 324 -8.81 -12.97 1.90
N GLY A 325 -9.51 -11.87 2.23
CA GLY A 325 -10.98 -11.78 2.19
C GLY A 325 -11.73 -12.65 3.21
N LEU A 326 -11.02 -13.45 4.03
CA LEU A 326 -11.59 -14.48 4.91
C LEU A 326 -12.57 -15.40 4.16
N GLN A 327 -13.88 -15.20 4.32
CA GLN A 327 -14.93 -15.99 3.66
C GLN A 327 -15.18 -15.56 2.21
N GLU A 328 -14.81 -14.32 1.83
CA GLU A 328 -14.94 -13.76 0.48
C GLU A 328 -13.62 -13.83 -0.29
N TRP A 329 -12.87 -14.91 -0.09
CA TRP A 329 -11.52 -15.03 -0.62
C TRP A 329 -11.50 -15.08 -2.15
N ILE A 330 -10.45 -14.49 -2.72
CA ILE A 330 -10.13 -14.49 -4.14
C ILE A 330 -8.67 -14.92 -4.26
N SER A 331 -8.40 -15.97 -5.04
CA SER A 331 -7.04 -16.41 -5.33
C SER A 331 -6.34 -15.42 -6.26
N HIS A 332 -5.02 -15.49 -6.35
CA HIS A 332 -4.25 -14.73 -7.32
C HIS A 332 -4.79 -14.93 -8.75
N GLU A 333 -5.15 -16.17 -9.10
CA GLU A 333 -5.74 -16.51 -10.41
C GLU A 333 -7.09 -15.84 -10.63
N GLY A 334 -7.94 -15.78 -9.59
CA GLY A 334 -9.19 -15.01 -9.59
C GLY A 334 -8.96 -13.52 -9.86
N TRP A 335 -8.00 -12.91 -9.16
CA TRP A 335 -7.60 -11.51 -9.38
C TRP A 335 -7.09 -11.29 -10.82
N VAL A 336 -6.28 -12.20 -11.36
CA VAL A 336 -5.78 -12.13 -12.74
C VAL A 336 -6.94 -12.12 -13.73
N ARG A 337 -7.92 -13.00 -13.54
CA ARG A 337 -9.09 -13.09 -14.43
C ARG A 337 -9.95 -11.83 -14.39
N VAL A 338 -10.23 -11.30 -13.20
CA VAL A 338 -10.99 -10.05 -13.06
C VAL A 338 -10.24 -8.89 -13.72
N CYS A 339 -8.96 -8.71 -13.40
CA CYS A 339 -8.17 -7.61 -13.98
C CYS A 339 -7.99 -7.75 -15.50
N LYS A 340 -7.88 -8.97 -16.02
CA LYS A 340 -7.85 -9.25 -17.46
C LYS A 340 -9.16 -8.85 -18.14
N ALA A 341 -10.29 -9.27 -17.59
CA ALA A 341 -11.61 -8.89 -18.11
C ALA A 341 -11.78 -7.36 -18.11
N VAL A 342 -11.39 -6.68 -17.02
CA VAL A 342 -11.39 -5.20 -16.95
C VAL A 342 -10.53 -4.59 -18.05
N SER A 343 -9.33 -5.13 -18.28
CA SER A 343 -8.41 -4.61 -19.31
C SER A 343 -8.96 -4.76 -20.73
N GLU A 344 -9.69 -5.84 -20.97
CA GLU A 344 -10.28 -6.20 -22.27
C GLU A 344 -11.67 -5.57 -22.46
N GLY A 345 -12.20 -4.87 -21.45
CA GLY A 345 -13.56 -4.31 -21.47
C GLY A 345 -14.65 -5.40 -21.43
N GLU A 346 -14.32 -6.60 -20.96
CA GLU A 346 -15.28 -7.69 -20.83
C GLU A 346 -16.17 -7.52 -19.59
N THR A 347 -17.42 -7.93 -19.71
CA THR A 347 -18.41 -7.91 -18.62
C THR A 347 -18.65 -9.30 -18.02
N THR A 348 -18.04 -10.35 -18.57
CA THR A 348 -18.28 -11.74 -18.16
C THR A 348 -16.98 -12.53 -18.12
N LEU A 349 -16.85 -13.41 -17.13
CA LEU A 349 -15.70 -14.30 -16.99
C LEU A 349 -15.92 -15.59 -17.79
N LYS A 350 -15.50 -15.58 -19.07
CA LYS A 350 -15.59 -16.73 -19.99
C LYS A 350 -14.51 -17.78 -19.68
N GLY A 351 -14.79 -19.04 -20.01
CA GLY A 351 -13.81 -20.12 -19.94
C GLY A 351 -13.30 -20.47 -18.53
N TRP A 352 -14.06 -20.12 -17.48
CA TRP A 352 -13.67 -20.42 -16.10
C TRP A 352 -13.50 -21.92 -15.87
N LYS A 353 -12.35 -22.30 -15.31
CA LYS A 353 -12.03 -23.65 -14.82
C LYS A 353 -11.57 -23.51 -13.38
N GLY A 354 -12.19 -24.23 -12.45
CA GLY A 354 -11.88 -24.15 -11.02
C GLY A 354 -13.14 -24.04 -10.17
N ASP A 355 -13.00 -23.47 -8.98
CA ASP A 355 -14.08 -23.34 -8.00
C ASP A 355 -15.25 -22.49 -8.55
N PRO A 356 -16.48 -23.02 -8.64
CA PRO A 356 -17.65 -22.25 -9.08
C PRO A 356 -17.99 -21.10 -8.14
N GLY A 357 -17.73 -21.25 -6.83
CA GLY A 357 -17.97 -20.20 -5.85
C GLY A 357 -17.05 -18.99 -6.07
N GLU A 358 -15.77 -19.22 -6.34
CA GLU A 358 -14.82 -18.18 -6.70
C GLU A 358 -15.20 -17.50 -8.02
N LYS A 359 -15.69 -18.24 -9.01
CA LYS A 359 -16.22 -17.63 -10.25
C LYS A 359 -17.31 -16.62 -9.94
N GLN A 360 -18.25 -16.99 -9.07
CA GLN A 360 -19.35 -16.12 -8.69
C GLN A 360 -18.83 -14.85 -8.01
N ARG A 361 -17.95 -14.97 -7.00
CA ARG A 361 -17.36 -13.81 -6.32
C ARG A 361 -16.56 -12.91 -7.27
N CYS A 362 -15.79 -13.50 -8.19
CA CYS A 362 -15.05 -12.76 -9.22
C CYS A 362 -16.00 -12.05 -10.22
N GLN A 363 -17.12 -12.67 -10.57
CA GLN A 363 -18.12 -12.06 -11.45
C GLN A 363 -18.84 -10.90 -10.73
N GLU A 364 -19.13 -11.03 -9.44
CA GLU A 364 -19.67 -9.95 -8.62
C GLU A 364 -18.71 -8.76 -8.57
N MET A 365 -17.41 -9.00 -8.35
CA MET A 365 -16.37 -7.96 -8.45
C MET A 365 -16.37 -7.24 -9.79
N LEU A 366 -16.44 -8.00 -10.89
CA LEU A 366 -16.45 -7.44 -12.24
C LEU A 366 -17.70 -6.58 -12.50
N ASN A 367 -18.85 -6.96 -11.94
CA ASN A 367 -20.11 -6.25 -12.11
C ASN A 367 -20.13 -4.86 -11.44
N TRP A 368 -19.30 -4.64 -10.42
CA TRP A 368 -19.16 -3.32 -9.78
C TRP A 368 -18.37 -2.33 -10.64
N ILE A 369 -17.60 -2.82 -11.62
CA ILE A 369 -16.68 -2.02 -12.39
C ILE A 369 -17.37 -1.61 -13.69
N VAL A 370 -17.48 -0.30 -13.92
CA VAL A 370 -17.98 0.23 -15.20
C VAL A 370 -17.07 -0.26 -16.33
N PRO A 371 -17.57 -1.00 -17.33
CA PRO A 371 -16.73 -1.51 -18.41
C PRO A 371 -16.18 -0.37 -19.26
N GLN A 372 -14.87 -0.34 -19.43
CA GLN A 372 -14.18 0.63 -20.28
C GLN A 372 -12.91 -0.02 -20.82
N PRO A 373 -12.76 -0.16 -22.15
CA PRO A 373 -11.57 -0.75 -22.74
C PRO A 373 -10.36 0.18 -22.61
N GLY A 374 -9.16 -0.39 -22.66
CA GLY A 374 -7.90 0.37 -22.77
C GLY A 374 -7.19 0.66 -21.45
N SER A 375 -7.75 0.25 -20.31
CA SER A 375 -7.06 0.32 -19.01
C SER A 375 -6.33 -0.99 -18.72
N TRP A 376 -5.05 -1.12 -19.10
CA TRP A 376 -4.29 -2.33 -18.77
C TRP A 376 -4.03 -2.40 -17.26
N ILE A 377 -4.59 -3.40 -16.60
CA ILE A 377 -4.50 -3.61 -15.15
C ILE A 377 -4.20 -5.08 -14.86
N ARG A 378 -3.26 -5.37 -13.94
CA ARG A 378 -2.99 -6.73 -13.45
C ARG A 378 -2.75 -6.73 -11.93
N PRO A 379 -3.00 -7.83 -11.21
CA PRO A 379 -2.55 -7.93 -9.84
C PRO A 379 -1.03 -8.12 -9.78
N SER A 380 -0.38 -7.56 -8.76
CA SER A 380 0.99 -7.92 -8.42
C SER A 380 1.03 -9.21 -7.59
N PHE A 381 2.23 -9.78 -7.46
CA PHE A 381 2.56 -10.85 -6.52
C PHE A 381 4.01 -10.66 -6.03
N ASP A 382 4.36 -11.25 -4.89
CA ASP A 382 5.70 -11.10 -4.32
C ASP A 382 6.76 -11.61 -5.30
N GLY A 383 7.79 -10.80 -5.51
CA GLY A 383 8.86 -11.05 -6.46
C GLY A 383 8.50 -10.73 -7.90
N LEU A 384 7.30 -10.22 -8.24
CA LEU A 384 7.03 -9.69 -9.58
C LEU A 384 8.02 -8.55 -9.89
N ARG A 385 8.64 -8.59 -11.06
CA ARG A 385 9.60 -7.58 -11.52
C ARG A 385 9.08 -6.91 -12.78
N ILE A 386 8.87 -5.60 -12.71
CA ILE A 386 8.51 -4.77 -13.87
C ILE A 386 9.77 -4.06 -14.35
N VAL A 387 10.03 -4.05 -15.64
CA VAL A 387 11.16 -3.40 -16.28
C VAL A 387 10.66 -2.37 -17.28
N VAL A 388 11.12 -1.13 -17.16
CA VAL A 388 10.90 -0.07 -18.14
C VAL A 388 12.22 0.26 -18.83
N LYS A 389 12.28 0.02 -20.13
CA LYS A 389 13.46 0.28 -20.96
C LYS A 389 13.04 0.81 -22.33
N ASN A 390 13.61 1.96 -22.74
CA ASN A 390 13.32 2.60 -24.02
C ASN A 390 11.80 2.83 -24.26
N GLY A 391 11.07 3.25 -23.22
CA GLY A 391 9.63 3.52 -23.31
C GLY A 391 8.72 2.27 -23.40
N LYS A 392 9.29 1.06 -23.30
CA LYS A 392 8.58 -0.21 -23.27
C LYS A 392 8.56 -0.77 -21.85
N VAL A 393 7.44 -1.38 -21.48
CA VAL A 393 7.21 -2.01 -20.18
C VAL A 393 7.15 -3.52 -20.37
N PHE A 394 7.87 -4.26 -19.54
CA PHE A 394 7.93 -5.72 -19.53
C PHE A 394 7.83 -6.22 -18.09
N ASP A 395 7.23 -7.40 -17.88
CA ASP A 395 7.19 -8.04 -16.56
C ASP A 395 7.41 -9.56 -16.60
N GLY A 396 7.36 -10.17 -17.78
CA GLY A 396 7.59 -11.61 -18.01
C GLY A 396 6.51 -12.53 -17.44
N ALA A 397 5.48 -12.00 -16.79
CA ALA A 397 4.39 -12.76 -16.20
C ALA A 397 3.06 -12.57 -16.94
N TYR A 398 2.81 -11.38 -17.48
CA TYR A 398 1.57 -10.98 -18.17
C TYR A 398 1.82 -10.37 -19.56
N ASP A 399 3.06 -10.41 -20.05
CA ASP A 399 3.45 -9.94 -21.37
C ASP A 399 2.86 -10.77 -22.52
#